data_AF-A0A1Y5EQN3-F1
#
_entry.id   AF-A0A1Y5EQN3-F1
#
_cell.length_a   1.000
_cell.length_b   1.000
_cell.length_c   1.000
_cell.angle_alpha   90.00
_cell.angle_beta   90.00
_cell.angle_gamma   90.00
#
_symmetry.space_group_name_H-M   'P 1'
#
loop_
_entity.id
_entity.type
_entity.pdbx_description
1 polymer ?
#
loop_
_entity_poly.entity_id
_entity_poly.type
_entity_poly.pdbx_seq_one_letter_code
_entity_poly.pdbx_strand_id
1 'polypeptide(L)'
;TLRGVDLSDLRARQLDDYDFEEFDYLLVADEDNYYLTREACPLEYRHKIKYMLDFATRSTIKEVPDPYFGQGNGFERVFDLLEDACEGLLIELEKKLSS
;
A
#
# COMPACT_ATOMS: atom_id res chain seq x y z
N THR A 1 10.60 9.68 16.64
CA THR A 1 9.95 8.65 15.80
C THR A 1 10.99 8.06 14.87
N LEU A 2 10.90 6.77 14.52
CA LEU A 2 12.01 5.99 13.96
C LEU A 2 12.60 6.53 12.63
N ARG A 3 11.89 7.36 11.86
CA ARG A 3 12.42 8.04 10.64
C ARG A 3 11.89 9.46 10.44
N GLY A 4 11.54 10.17 11.51
CA GLY A 4 11.06 11.56 11.45
C GLY A 4 9.63 11.75 10.93
N VAL A 5 8.92 10.69 10.54
CA VAL A 5 7.50 10.74 10.16
C VAL A 5 6.63 10.78 11.42
N ASP A 6 5.70 11.73 11.48
CA ASP A 6 4.68 11.78 12.53
C ASP A 6 3.43 11.01 12.11
N LEU A 7 3.03 10.05 12.94
CA LEU A 7 1.87 9.19 12.72
C LEU A 7 0.84 9.34 13.86
N SER A 8 1.01 10.30 14.77
CA SER A 8 0.22 10.44 16.00
C SER A 8 -1.27 10.63 15.76
N ASP A 9 -1.63 11.19 14.61
CA ASP A 9 -3.01 11.53 14.25
C ASP A 9 -3.71 10.44 13.44
N LEU A 10 -2.97 9.41 13.00
CA LEU A 10 -3.54 8.30 12.25
C LEU A 10 -4.38 7.40 13.15
N ARG A 11 -5.57 7.04 12.70
CA ARG A 11 -6.48 6.11 13.37
C ARG A 11 -6.90 5.03 12.38
N ALA A 12 -6.86 3.79 12.83
CA ALA A 12 -7.40 2.69 12.05
C ALA A 12 -8.91 2.91 11.83
N ARG A 13 -9.36 2.66 10.61
CA ARG A 13 -10.77 2.60 10.23
C ARG A 13 -10.99 1.41 9.31
N GLN A 14 -12.24 0.96 9.21
CA GLN A 14 -12.60 -0.03 8.21
C GLN A 14 -12.75 0.63 6.84
N LEU A 15 -12.48 -0.16 5.81
CA LEU A 15 -12.81 0.17 4.43
C LEU A 15 -14.33 0.15 4.26
N ASP A 16 -14.88 1.11 3.53
CA ASP A 16 -16.31 1.19 3.22
C ASP A 16 -16.56 1.43 1.72
N ASP A 17 -17.83 1.44 1.33
CA ASP A 17 -18.23 1.56 -0.07
C ASP A 17 -17.81 2.90 -0.69
N TYR A 18 -17.73 3.97 0.10
CA TYR A 18 -17.33 5.30 -0.36
C TYR A 18 -15.87 5.29 -0.82
N ASP A 19 -15.01 4.50 -0.17
CA ASP A 19 -13.60 4.39 -0.53
C ASP A 19 -13.38 3.87 -1.95
N PHE A 20 -14.21 2.94 -2.42
CA PHE A 20 -14.09 2.38 -3.77
C PHE A 20 -14.38 3.41 -4.85
N GLU A 21 -15.31 4.32 -4.58
CA GLU A 21 -15.68 5.38 -5.51
C GLU A 21 -14.66 6.53 -5.46
N GLU A 22 -14.32 7.01 -4.26
CA GLU A 22 -13.53 8.22 -4.03
C GLU A 22 -12.06 8.10 -4.44
N PHE A 23 -11.39 7.00 -4.11
CA PHE A 23 -9.96 6.88 -4.35
C PHE A 23 -9.65 6.33 -5.74
N ASP A 24 -8.65 6.88 -6.42
CA ASP A 24 -8.15 6.36 -7.70
C ASP A 24 -7.36 5.04 -7.55
N TYR A 25 -6.76 4.84 -6.38
CA TYR A 25 -5.92 3.69 -6.05
C TYR A 25 -6.29 3.15 -4.66
N LEU A 26 -6.40 1.82 -4.57
CA LEU A 26 -6.55 1.09 -3.32
C LEU A 26 -5.35 0.16 -3.17
N LEU A 27 -4.38 0.58 -2.35
CA LEU A 27 -3.09 -0.07 -2.21
C LEU A 27 -3.11 -1.03 -1.02
N VAL A 28 -3.07 -2.33 -1.30
CA VAL A 28 -3.11 -3.39 -0.28
C VAL A 28 -1.71 -3.85 0.10
N ALA A 29 -1.52 -4.23 1.36
CA ALA A 29 -0.23 -4.64 1.88
C ALA A 29 0.11 -6.09 1.51
N ASP A 30 -0.87 -7.00 1.59
CA ASP A 30 -0.69 -8.45 1.45
C ASP A 30 -1.85 -9.11 0.69
N GLU A 31 -1.77 -10.42 0.50
CA GLU A 31 -2.79 -11.22 -0.21
C GLU A 31 -4.13 -11.27 0.53
N ASP A 32 -4.14 -11.27 1.87
CA ASP A 32 -5.38 -11.30 2.65
C ASP A 32 -6.14 -9.99 2.50
N ASN A 33 -5.44 -8.86 2.55
CA ASN A 33 -5.98 -7.54 2.28
C ASN A 33 -6.52 -7.46 0.85
N TYR A 34 -5.79 -8.02 -0.13
CA TYR A 34 -6.25 -8.08 -1.51
C TYR A 34 -7.58 -8.83 -1.64
N TYR A 35 -7.65 -10.04 -1.07
CA TYR A 35 -8.84 -10.89 -1.14
C TYR A 35 -10.06 -10.19 -0.52
N LEU A 36 -9.94 -9.70 0.71
CA LEU A 36 -11.02 -9.04 1.44
C LEU A 36 -11.49 -7.77 0.74
N THR A 37 -10.55 -6.94 0.27
CA THR A 37 -10.86 -5.71 -0.48
C THR A 37 -11.59 -6.05 -1.78
N ARG A 38 -11.12 -7.07 -2.51
CA ARG A 38 -11.70 -7.46 -3.80
C ARG A 38 -13.07 -8.13 -3.66
N GLU A 39 -13.29 -8.87 -2.58
CA GLU A 39 -14.59 -9.46 -2.24
C GLU A 39 -15.64 -8.37 -1.98
N ALA A 40 -15.29 -7.35 -1.20
CA ALA A 40 -16.17 -6.22 -0.90
C ALA A 40 -16.35 -5.25 -2.10
N CYS A 41 -15.36 -5.14 -2.99
CA CYS A 41 -15.36 -4.13 -4.04
C CYS A 41 -16.31 -4.44 -5.22
N PRO A 42 -17.17 -3.48 -5.63
CA PRO A 42 -17.95 -3.55 -6.86
C PRO A 42 -17.08 -3.76 -8.10
N LEU A 43 -17.61 -4.49 -9.09
CA LEU A 43 -16.82 -4.95 -10.25
C LEU A 43 -16.20 -3.79 -11.04
N GLU A 44 -16.92 -2.67 -11.17
CA GLU A 44 -16.45 -1.47 -11.87
C GLU A 44 -15.20 -0.84 -11.24
N TYR A 45 -14.98 -0.99 -9.92
CA TYR A 45 -13.88 -0.35 -9.20
C TYR A 45 -12.70 -1.29 -8.93
N ARG A 46 -12.84 -2.61 -9.16
CA ARG A 46 -11.78 -3.60 -8.88
C ARG A 46 -10.44 -3.33 -9.58
N HIS A 47 -10.45 -2.59 -10.69
CA HIS A 47 -9.24 -2.22 -11.41
C HIS A 47 -8.31 -1.27 -10.62
N LYS A 48 -8.86 -0.57 -9.62
CA LYS A 48 -8.15 0.34 -8.72
C LYS A 48 -7.32 -0.37 -7.64
N ILE A 49 -7.61 -1.66 -7.37
CA ILE A 49 -6.93 -2.44 -6.34
C ILE A 49 -5.55 -2.91 -6.86
N LYS A 50 -4.49 -2.56 -6.15
CA LYS A 50 -3.08 -2.88 -6.47
C LYS A 50 -2.32 -3.25 -5.20
N TYR A 51 -1.23 -4.01 -5.31
CA TYR A 51 -0.35 -4.22 -4.16
C TYR A 51 0.54 -2.99 -3.99
N MET A 52 0.81 -2.58 -2.75
CA MET A 52 1.71 -1.47 -2.48
C MET A 52 3.09 -1.70 -3.11
N LEU A 53 3.58 -2.94 -3.06
CA LEU A 53 4.90 -3.28 -3.60
C LEU A 53 4.92 -3.56 -5.10
N ASP A 54 3.78 -3.48 -5.80
CA ASP A 54 3.78 -3.45 -7.28
C ASP A 54 4.54 -2.21 -7.81
N PHE A 55 4.67 -1.17 -6.98
CA PHE A 55 5.37 0.07 -7.29
C PHE A 55 6.83 0.08 -6.79
N ALA A 56 7.28 -0.94 -6.06
CA ALA A 56 8.66 -1.04 -5.61
C ALA A 56 9.61 -1.22 -6.81
N THR A 57 10.76 -0.53 -6.79
CA THR A 57 11.72 -0.56 -7.92
C THR A 57 12.99 -1.34 -7.60
N ARG A 58 13.30 -1.49 -6.32
CA ARG A 58 14.50 -2.17 -5.79
C ARG A 58 14.17 -3.55 -5.24
N SER A 59 12.89 -3.90 -5.11
CA SER A 59 12.41 -5.18 -4.61
C SER A 59 11.48 -5.86 -5.60
N THR A 60 11.46 -7.20 -5.57
CA THR A 60 10.56 -8.04 -6.38
C THR A 60 9.52 -8.76 -5.53
N ILE A 61 9.50 -8.52 -4.22
CA ILE A 61 8.48 -9.10 -3.36
C ILE A 61 7.15 -8.36 -3.60
N LYS A 62 6.05 -9.11 -3.57
CA LYS A 62 4.72 -8.60 -3.86
C LYS A 62 4.00 -8.09 -2.61
N GLU A 63 4.30 -8.69 -1.46
CA GLU A 63 3.59 -8.46 -0.20
C GLU A 63 4.50 -7.80 0.83
N VAL A 64 3.94 -6.88 1.59
CA VAL A 64 4.58 -6.28 2.76
C VAL A 64 4.61 -7.36 3.86
N PRO A 65 5.79 -7.77 4.33
CA PRO A 65 5.86 -8.79 5.38
C PRO A 65 5.33 -8.25 6.69
N ASP A 66 4.69 -9.10 7.49
CA ASP A 66 4.24 -8.73 8.82
C ASP A 66 5.46 -8.37 9.71
N PRO A 67 5.54 -7.14 10.25
CA PRO A 67 6.69 -6.69 11.03
C PRO A 67 6.76 -7.32 12.43
N TYR A 68 5.67 -7.91 12.93
CA TYR A 68 5.58 -8.49 14.27
C TYR A 68 6.07 -9.94 14.33
N PHE A 69 6.11 -10.65 13.20
CA PHE A 69 6.56 -12.04 13.14
C PHE A 69 7.98 -12.14 12.57
N GLY A 70 8.93 -12.49 13.45
CA GLY A 70 10.33 -12.72 13.10
C GLY A 70 11.27 -12.43 14.25
N GLN A 71 12.57 -12.65 14.05
CA GLN A 71 13.61 -12.14 14.95
C GLN A 71 14.27 -10.91 14.32
N GLY A 72 14.41 -9.82 15.07
CA GLY A 72 15.15 -8.63 14.65
C GLY A 72 14.30 -7.50 14.05
N ASN A 73 14.78 -6.92 12.95
CA ASN A 73 14.51 -5.56 12.49
C ASN A 73 13.26 -5.45 11.59
N GLY A 74 12.18 -6.19 11.90
CA GLY A 74 11.01 -6.35 11.00
C GLY A 74 10.42 -5.02 10.52
N PHE A 75 10.26 -4.07 11.44
CA PHE A 75 9.78 -2.72 11.12
C PHE A 75 10.70 -1.95 10.16
N GLU A 76 12.03 -1.99 10.37
CA GLU A 76 12.97 -1.30 9.47
C GLU A 76 12.88 -1.83 8.05
N ARG A 77 12.75 -3.15 7.90
CA ARG A 77 12.57 -3.78 6.59
C ARG A 77 11.26 -3.33 5.92
N VAL A 78 10.16 -3.26 6.67
CA VAL A 78 8.89 -2.76 6.15
C VAL A 78 9.02 -1.30 5.73
N PHE A 79 9.70 -0.45 6.53
CA PHE A 79 9.96 0.94 6.15
C PHE A 79 10.75 1.05 4.85
N ASP A 80 11.84 0.29 4.68
CA ASP A 80 12.65 0.33 3.46
C ASP A 80 11.83 -0.06 2.21
N LEU A 81 10.94 -1.04 2.34
CA LEU A 81 10.05 -1.48 1.27
C LEU A 81 8.99 -0.42 0.93
N LEU A 82 8.39 0.19 1.95
CA LEU A 82 7.39 1.24 1.75
C LEU A 82 8.00 2.51 1.16
N GLU A 83 9.22 2.89 1.57
CA GLU A 83 9.95 4.01 0.98
C GLU A 83 10.22 3.76 -0.52
N ASP A 84 10.72 2.57 -0.89
CA ASP A 84 10.93 2.18 -2.28
C ASP A 84 9.64 2.24 -3.12
N ALA A 85 8.56 1.68 -2.58
CA ALA A 85 7.26 1.67 -3.26
C ALA A 85 6.64 3.07 -3.38
N CYS A 86 6.78 3.93 -2.37
CA CYS A 86 6.32 5.31 -2.43
C CYS A 86 7.07 6.12 -3.50
N GLU A 87 8.39 5.95 -3.62
CA GLU A 87 9.19 6.59 -4.68
C GLU A 87 8.73 6.15 -6.07
N GLY A 88 8.53 4.84 -6.28
CA GLY A 88 8.06 4.32 -7.56
C GLY A 88 6.63 4.74 -7.91
N LEU A 89 5.73 4.79 -6.91
CA LEU A 89 4.36 5.27 -7.09
C LEU A 89 4.34 6.74 -7.51
N LEU A 90 5.15 7.59 -6.88
CA LEU A 90 5.26 9.00 -7.25
C LEU A 90 5.66 9.18 -8.71
N ILE A 91 6.66 8.41 -9.18
CA ILE A 91 7.10 8.44 -10.57
C ILE A 91 5.99 8.01 -11.54
N GLU A 92 5.18 7.01 -11.17
CA GLU A 92 4.02 6.61 -11.98
C GLU A 92 2.98 7.74 -12.07
N LEU A 93 2.65 8.35 -10.93
CA LEU A 93 1.65 9.41 -10.86
C LEU A 93 2.09 10.65 -11.66
N GLU A 94 3.37 11.04 -11.57
CA GLU A 94 3.93 12.15 -12.37
C GLU A 94 3.82 11.89 -13.87
N LYS A 95 4.09 10.65 -14.32
CA LYS A 95 3.95 10.26 -15.73
C LYS A 95 2.49 10.31 -16.19
N LYS A 96 1.56 9.84 -15.36
CA LYS A 96 0.13 9.87 -15.66
C LYS A 96 -0.42 11.30 -15.74
N LEU A 97 0.04 12.20 -14.87
CA LEU A 97 -0.39 13.60 -14.86
C LEU A 97 0.25 14.42 -16.00
N SER A 98 1.41 14.00 -16.50
CA SER A 98 2.11 14.66 -17.60
C SER A 98 1.71 14.15 -18.99
N SER A 99 0.83 13.13 -19.06
CA SER A 99 0.30 12.53 -20.30
C SER A 99 -1.09 13.07 -20.60
#